data_AF-A0A820PVR7-F1
#
_entry.id   AF-A0A820PVR7-F1
#
_cell.length_a   1.000
_cell.length_b   1.000
_cell.length_c   1.000
_cell.angle_alpha   90.00
_cell.angle_beta   90.00
_cell.angle_gamma   90.00
#
_symmetry.space_group_name_H-M   'P 1'
#
loop_
_entity.id
_entity.type
_entity.pdbx_description
1 polymer ?
#
loop_
_entity_poly.entity_id
_entity_poly.type
_entity_poly.pdbx_seq_one_letter_code
_entity_poly.pdbx_strand_id
1 'polypeptide(L)'
;QAGHHQHYPVPYEAQISPPISFGTQVHVAGTAHGDQFEVNLANRRGDIVLHVNPRLSARQLILNSAPGGGWGAEERAPLNIQQGQPFNIIIMVTQQGFK
;
A
#
# COMPACT_ATOMS: atom_id res chain seq x y z
N GLN A 1 16.41 -12.93 -14.22
CA GLN A 1 17.12 -11.64 -14.09
C GLN A 1 16.90 -11.14 -12.67
N ALA A 2 17.98 -11.01 -11.88
CA ALA A 2 17.88 -10.50 -10.52
C ALA A 2 17.64 -8.99 -10.59
N GLY A 3 16.44 -8.55 -10.21
CA GLY A 3 16.09 -7.12 -10.21
C GLY A 3 16.97 -6.39 -9.21
N HIS A 4 17.56 -5.27 -9.63
CA HIS A 4 18.17 -4.33 -8.70
C HIS A 4 17.10 -3.88 -7.71
N HIS A 5 17.15 -4.37 -6.47
CA HIS A 5 16.31 -3.86 -5.39
C HIS A 5 16.84 -2.46 -5.06
N GLN A 6 16.32 -1.44 -5.75
CA GLN A 6 16.54 -0.06 -5.36
C GLN A 6 15.93 0.13 -3.98
N HIS A 7 16.77 0.56 -3.03
CA HIS A 7 16.30 1.00 -1.71
C HIS A 7 15.76 2.42 -1.86
N TYR A 8 14.44 2.57 -1.72
CA TYR A 8 13.79 3.87 -1.72
C TYR A 8 13.82 4.46 -0.30
N PRO A 9 14.14 5.76 -0.14
CA PRO A 9 14.03 6.43 1.16
C PRO A 9 12.57 6.47 1.60
N VAL A 10 12.32 6.31 2.90
CA VAL A 10 10.97 6.41 3.48
C VAL A 10 10.87 7.73 4.26
N PRO A 11 9.88 8.61 3.98
CA PRO A 11 8.78 8.43 3.03
C PRO A 11 9.22 8.47 1.56
N TYR A 12 8.64 7.59 0.74
CA TYR A 12 8.81 7.56 -0.71
C TYR A 12 7.53 8.05 -1.38
N GLU A 13 7.67 9.02 -2.29
CA GLU A 13 6.56 9.55 -3.07
C GLU A 13 6.94 9.61 -4.54
N ALA A 14 6.06 9.12 -5.41
CA ALA A 14 6.26 9.13 -6.85
C ALA A 14 4.91 9.17 -7.59
N GLN A 15 4.90 9.86 -8.73
CA GLN A 15 3.77 9.80 -9.66
C GLN A 15 3.84 8.51 -10.49
N ILE A 16 2.74 7.77 -10.54
CA ILE A 16 2.65 6.57 -11.39
C ILE A 16 2.34 6.98 -12.83
N SER A 17 3.21 6.58 -13.76
CA SER A 17 3.09 6.84 -15.19
C SER A 17 3.37 5.54 -15.99
N PRO A 18 2.45 5.10 -16.87
CA PRO A 18 1.14 5.70 -17.17
C PRO A 18 0.18 5.64 -15.97
N PRO A 19 -0.91 6.45 -15.97
CA PRO A 19 -1.91 6.38 -14.91
C PRO A 19 -2.47 4.98 -14.73
N ILE A 20 -2.77 4.63 -13.47
CA ILE A 20 -3.35 3.33 -13.11
C ILE A 20 -4.69 3.13 -13.82
N SER A 21 -4.87 1.98 -14.45
CA SER A 21 -6.10 1.55 -15.11
C SER A 21 -6.44 0.09 -14.77
N PHE A 22 -7.62 -0.39 -15.22
CA PHE A 22 -8.03 -1.78 -15.00
C PHE A 22 -6.95 -2.78 -15.44
N GLY A 23 -6.66 -3.75 -14.57
CA GLY A 23 -5.61 -4.75 -14.78
C GLY A 23 -4.21 -4.31 -14.36
N THR A 24 -4.01 -3.05 -13.98
CA THR A 24 -2.73 -2.58 -13.43
C THR A 24 -2.44 -3.26 -12.10
N GLN A 25 -1.19 -3.68 -11.90
CA GLN A 25 -0.69 -4.19 -10.62
C GLN A 25 0.41 -3.26 -10.09
N VAL A 26 0.25 -2.80 -8.85
CA VAL A 26 1.30 -2.08 -8.13
C VAL A 26 1.98 -3.05 -7.19
N HIS A 27 3.29 -3.22 -7.36
CA HIS A 27 4.11 -4.14 -6.57
C HIS A 27 4.93 -3.33 -5.55
N VAL A 28 4.77 -3.65 -4.27
CA VAL A 28 5.52 -3.04 -3.17
C VAL A 28 6.23 -4.15 -2.39
N ALA A 29 7.54 -4.21 -2.54
CA ALA A 29 8.39 -5.15 -1.83
C ALA A 29 9.31 -4.40 -0.86
N GLY A 30 9.53 -4.97 0.31
CA GLY A 30 10.36 -4.35 1.34
C GLY A 30 10.57 -5.24 2.55
N THR A 31 11.21 -4.67 3.57
CA THR A 31 11.35 -5.27 4.91
C THR A 31 10.90 -4.23 5.92
N ALA A 32 9.93 -4.57 6.76
CA ALA A 32 9.38 -3.64 7.75
C ALA A 32 10.13 -3.79 9.08
N HIS A 33 10.65 -2.68 9.61
CA HIS A 33 11.39 -2.67 10.89
C HIS A 33 10.63 -1.98 12.03
N GLY A 34 9.62 -1.16 11.73
CA GLY A 34 8.78 -0.50 12.73
C GLY A 34 7.52 -1.29 13.09
N ASP A 35 6.74 -0.74 14.03
CA ASP A 35 5.47 -1.33 14.48
C ASP A 35 4.36 -1.28 13.42
N GLN A 36 4.49 -0.36 12.46
CA GLN A 36 3.58 -0.21 11.34
C GLN A 36 4.26 0.49 10.17
N PHE A 37 3.67 0.38 8.99
CA PHE A 37 3.99 1.22 7.84
C PHE A 37 2.71 1.47 7.03
N GLU A 38 2.77 2.36 6.05
CA GLU A 38 1.63 2.63 5.18
C GLU A 38 2.04 2.70 3.70
N VAL A 39 1.12 2.29 2.84
CA VAL A 39 1.17 2.47 1.39
C VAL A 39 -0.12 3.17 0.99
N ASN A 40 0.01 4.37 0.43
CA ASN A 40 -1.11 5.17 -0.02
C ASN A 40 -1.13 5.26 -1.54
N LEU A 41 -2.28 4.99 -2.16
CA LEU A 41 -2.56 5.41 -3.53
C LEU A 41 -3.41 6.68 -3.48
N ALA A 42 -2.89 7.76 -4.06
CA ALA A 42 -3.57 9.04 -4.13
C ALA A 42 -3.97 9.38 -5.57
N ASN A 43 -5.12 10.04 -5.73
CA ASN A 43 -5.51 10.62 -7.01
C ASN A 43 -4.80 11.97 -7.23
N ARG A 44 -5.00 12.59 -8.42
CA ARG A 44 -4.38 13.89 -8.75
C ARG A 44 -4.83 15.06 -7.87
N ARG A 45 -5.89 14.91 -7.07
CA ARG A 45 -6.37 15.91 -6.12
C ARG A 45 -5.75 15.73 -4.73
N GLY A 46 -4.95 14.68 -4.53
CA GLY A 46 -4.40 14.31 -3.23
C GLY A 46 -5.34 13.46 -2.37
N ASP A 47 -6.50 13.05 -2.89
CA ASP A 47 -7.39 12.15 -2.13
C ASP A 47 -6.77 10.76 -2.07
N ILE A 48 -6.69 10.18 -0.87
CA ILE A 48 -6.24 8.80 -0.68
C ILE A 48 -7.38 7.87 -1.09
N VAL A 49 -7.25 7.23 -2.25
CA VAL A 49 -8.25 6.29 -2.78
C VAL A 49 -8.05 4.88 -2.23
N LEU A 50 -6.85 4.58 -1.74
CA LEU A 50 -6.53 3.35 -1.01
C LEU A 50 -5.41 3.63 0.00
N HIS A 51 -5.68 3.34 1.26
CA HIS A 51 -4.72 3.32 2.35
C HIS A 51 -4.53 1.87 2.79
N VAL A 52 -3.28 1.40 2.75
CA VAL A 52 -2.89 0.07 3.22
C VAL A 52 -1.96 0.27 4.42
N ASN A 53 -2.41 -0.09 5.61
CA ASN A 53 -1.64 0.09 6.84
C ASN A 53 -1.47 -1.22 7.61
N PRO A 54 -0.40 -1.99 7.30
CA PRO A 54 0.05 -3.08 8.14
C PRO A 54 0.47 -2.56 9.52
N ARG A 55 -0.24 -2.98 10.56
CA ARG A 55 0.11 -2.77 11.98
C ARG A 55 0.69 -4.08 12.53
N LEU A 56 2.02 -4.19 12.51
CA LEU A 56 2.76 -5.40 12.86
C LEU A 56 2.59 -5.76 14.34
N SER A 57 2.61 -4.77 15.23
CA SER A 57 2.41 -4.97 16.68
C SER A 57 1.04 -5.56 17.01
N ALA A 58 0.00 -5.13 16.29
CA ALA A 58 -1.38 -5.62 16.43
C ALA A 58 -1.69 -6.83 15.52
N ARG A 59 -0.74 -7.28 14.68
CA ARG A 59 -0.90 -8.35 13.69
C ARG A 59 -2.13 -8.16 12.78
N GLN A 60 -2.40 -6.90 12.41
CA GLN A 60 -3.60 -6.50 11.69
C GLN A 60 -3.26 -5.67 10.46
N LEU A 61 -3.91 -5.95 9.34
CA LEU A 61 -3.94 -5.08 8.17
C LEU A 61 -5.18 -4.20 8.25
N ILE A 62 -4.97 -2.88 8.19
CA ILE A 62 -6.03 -1.89 8.07
C ILE A 62 -6.08 -1.40 6.63
N LEU A 63 -7.28 -1.39 6.05
CA LEU A 63 -7.57 -0.80 4.75
C LEU A 63 -8.58 0.33 4.94
N ASN A 64 -8.37 1.45 4.24
CA ASN A 64 -9.32 2.56 4.25
C ASN A 64 -9.19 3.41 2.97
N SER A 65 -10.01 4.44 2.87
CA SER A 65 -9.89 5.55 1.92
C SER A 65 -10.22 6.87 2.62
N ALA A 66 -9.73 7.99 2.08
CA ALA A 66 -9.99 9.33 2.59
C ALA A 66 -10.33 10.33 1.46
N PRO A 67 -11.45 10.14 0.74
CA PRO A 67 -11.90 11.11 -0.25
C PRO A 67 -12.21 12.45 0.42
N GLY A 68 -11.63 13.55 -0.07
CA GLY A 68 -11.77 14.88 0.53
C GLY A 68 -11.08 15.03 1.89
N GLY A 69 -10.17 14.10 2.25
CA GLY A 69 -9.38 14.16 3.49
C GLY A 69 -10.06 13.57 4.73
N GLY A 70 -11.31 13.11 4.64
CA GLY A 70 -12.02 12.44 5.73
C GLY A 70 -11.92 10.92 5.64
N TRP A 71 -11.38 10.27 6.67
CA TRP A 71 -11.28 8.81 6.72
C TRP A 71 -12.66 8.14 6.73
N GLY A 72 -12.82 7.11 5.90
CA GLY A 72 -13.98 6.23 5.91
C GLY A 72 -13.94 5.18 7.02
N ALA A 73 -14.82 4.18 6.90
CA ALA A 73 -14.83 3.03 7.78
C ALA A 73 -13.63 2.11 7.48
N GLU A 74 -12.89 1.72 8.52
CA GLU A 74 -11.76 0.81 8.40
C GLU A 74 -12.22 -0.63 8.08
N GLU A 75 -11.67 -1.19 7.01
CA GLU A 75 -11.69 -2.62 6.75
C GLU A 75 -10.46 -3.29 7.39
N ARG A 76 -10.64 -4.50 7.93
CA ARG A 76 -9.63 -5.20 8.72
C ARG A 76 -9.39 -6.59 8.17
N ALA A 77 -8.13 -6.98 8.05
CA ALA A 77 -7.73 -8.33 7.68
C ALA A 77 -6.56 -8.84 8.54
N PRO A 78 -6.36 -10.17 8.65
CA PRO A 78 -5.17 -10.73 9.28
C PRO A 78 -3.89 -10.31 8.55
N LEU A 79 -2.81 -10.05 9.28
CA LEU A 79 -1.51 -9.70 8.71
C LEU A 79 -0.55 -10.89 8.68
N ASN A 80 -0.01 -11.19 7.49
CA ASN A 80 1.03 -12.21 7.29
C ASN A 80 2.45 -11.63 7.22
N ILE A 81 2.61 -10.30 7.22
CA ILE A 81 3.91 -9.62 7.28
C ILE A 81 4.52 -9.76 8.69
N GLN A 82 5.82 -10.01 8.74
CA GLN A 82 6.60 -10.13 9.97
C GLN A 82 7.70 -9.07 10.02
N GLN A 83 7.98 -8.57 11.21
CA GLN A 83 9.03 -7.57 11.42
C GLN A 83 10.40 -8.18 11.07
N GLY A 84 11.20 -7.43 10.33
CA GLY A 84 12.52 -7.86 9.86
C GLY A 84 12.50 -8.94 8.76
N GLN A 85 11.33 -9.35 8.27
CA GLN A 85 11.22 -10.29 7.15
C GLN A 85 10.82 -9.58 5.85
N PRO A 86 11.31 -10.05 4.68
CA PRO A 86 10.85 -9.56 3.40
C PRO A 86 9.35 -9.80 3.20
N PHE A 87 8.67 -8.82 2.60
CA PHE A 87 7.28 -8.93 2.19
C PHE A 87 7.09 -8.48 0.74
N ASN A 88 5.95 -8.87 0.16
CA ASN A 88 5.46 -8.33 -1.10
C ASN A 88 3.96 -8.04 -0.98
N ILE A 89 3.57 -6.81 -1.31
CA ILE A 89 2.18 -6.37 -1.45
C ILE A 89 1.93 -6.14 -2.93
N ILE A 90 0.90 -6.79 -3.46
CA ILE A 90 0.44 -6.60 -4.84
C ILE A 90 -0.94 -6.00 -4.76
N ILE A 91 -1.11 -4.78 -5.29
CA ILE A 91 -2.40 -4.11 -5.38
C ILE A 91 -2.87 -4.22 -6.82
N MET A 92 -3.96 -4.95 -7.05
CA MET A 92 -4.54 -5.14 -8.37
C MET A 92 -5.77 -4.24 -8.55
N VAL A 93 -5.80 -3.48 -9.63
CA VAL A 93 -6.98 -2.69 -9.99
C VAL A 93 -7.96 -3.53 -10.77
N THR A 94 -9.15 -3.70 -10.20
CA THR A 94 -10.26 -4.49 -10.76
C THR A 94 -11.41 -3.57 -11.14
N GLN A 95 -12.43 -4.12 -11.81
CA GLN A 95 -13.65 -3.36 -12.13
C GLN A 95 -14.45 -2.95 -10.89
N GLN A 96 -14.26 -3.64 -9.77
CA GLN A 96 -15.00 -3.48 -8.53
C GLN A 96 -14.22 -2.71 -7.45
N GLY A 97 -12.97 -2.31 -7.72
CA GLY A 97 -12.08 -1.66 -6.75
C GLY A 97 -10.69 -2.28 -6.75
N PHE A 98 -10.10 -2.44 -5.57
CA PHE A 98 -8.75 -2.99 -5.40
C PHE A 98 -8.80 -4.40 -4.81
N LYS A 99 -7.84 -5.25 -5.19
CA LYS A 99 -7.61 -6.58 -4.64
C LYS A 99 -6.16 -6.76 -4.24
#